data_AF-A0A0K2RPC6-F1
#
_entry.id   AF-A0A0K2RPC6-F1
#
_cell.length_a   1.000
_cell.length_b   1.000
_cell.length_c   1.000
_cell.angle_alpha   90.00
_cell.angle_beta   90.00
_cell.angle_gamma   90.00
#
_symmetry.space_group_name_H-M   'P 1'
#
loop_
_entity.id
_entity.type
_entity.pdbx_description
1 polymer ?
#
loop_
_entity_poly.entity_id
_entity_poly.type
_entity_poly.pdbx_seq_one_letter_code
_entity_poly.pdbx_strand_id
1 'polypeptide(L)'
;MLLLAAAMTFIPGFPDFDLAPELILPIFLPPLLFATAQKSSWAVFRVRWRTLLLMAVALVVVSTAVVAGAAWLMIPGIGIPAAIALGAMVARRTRRG
;
A
#
# COMPACT_ATOMS: atom_id res chain seq x y z
N MET A 1 18.22 11.68 0.69
CA MET A 1 17.22 12.60 0.09
C MET A 1 16.42 13.35 1.15
N LEU A 2 15.88 12.69 2.18
CA LEU A 2 15.13 13.36 3.28
C LEU A 2 15.94 14.42 4.06
N LEU A 3 17.23 14.16 4.35
CA LEU A 3 18.07 15.10 5.09
C LEU A 3 18.42 16.38 4.30
N LEU A 4 18.55 16.28 2.98
CA LEU A 4 18.82 17.42 2.09
C LEU A 4 17.58 18.31 1.95
N ALA A 5 16.38 17.70 1.89
CA ALA A 5 15.12 18.41 1.84
C ALA A 5 14.89 19.25 3.12
N ALA A 6 15.19 18.68 4.29
CA ALA A 6 15.06 19.39 5.57
C ALA A 6 16.00 20.60 5.70
N ALA A 7 17.21 20.52 5.11
CA ALA A 7 18.17 21.64 5.14
C ALA A 7 17.75 22.82 4.26
N MET A 8 17.07 22.56 3.13
CA MET A 8 16.60 23.62 2.22
C MET A 8 15.37 24.37 2.76
N THR A 9 14.59 23.77 3.66
CA THR A 9 13.44 24.43 4.33
C THR A 9 13.87 25.51 5.33
N PHE A 10 15.15 25.57 5.70
CA PHE A 10 15.69 26.59 6.60
C PHE A 10 16.08 27.91 5.90
N ILE A 11 15.88 28.01 4.58
CA ILE A 11 16.13 29.23 3.81
C ILE A 11 14.87 30.11 3.88
N PRO A 12 14.90 31.25 4.60
CA PRO A 12 13.77 32.15 4.69
C PRO A 12 13.72 32.97 3.39
N GLY A 13 12.63 32.84 2.62
CA GLY A 13 12.48 33.54 1.33
C GLY A 13 11.94 32.69 0.19
N PHE A 14 11.36 31.52 0.46
CA PHE A 14 10.53 30.87 -0.54
C PHE A 14 9.28 31.72 -0.75
N PRO A 15 8.99 32.20 -1.97
CA PRO A 15 7.74 32.87 -2.24
C PRO A 15 6.62 31.87 -1.95
N ASP A 16 5.82 32.20 -0.94
CA ASP A 16 4.58 31.50 -0.64
C ASP A 16 3.72 31.58 -1.90
N PHE A 17 3.76 30.51 -2.70
CA PHE A 17 2.78 30.30 -3.74
C PHE A 17 1.46 30.04 -3.02
N ASP A 18 0.76 31.12 -2.69
CA ASP A 18 -0.57 31.18 -2.07
C ASP A 18 -1.65 30.74 -3.08
N LEU A 19 -1.38 29.62 -3.74
CA LEU A 19 -2.29 28.94 -4.61
C LEU A 19 -3.13 28.03 -3.71
N ALA A 20 -4.27 28.56 -3.26
CA ALA A 20 -5.31 27.86 -2.48
C ALA A 20 -5.35 26.35 -2.79
N PRO A 21 -4.73 25.51 -1.94
CA PRO A 21 -4.58 24.07 -2.19
C PRO A 21 -5.92 23.36 -2.32
N GLU A 22 -7.00 23.95 -1.80
CA GLU A 22 -8.34 23.37 -1.80
C GLU A 22 -8.97 23.27 -3.19
N LEU A 23 -8.54 24.09 -4.16
CA LEU A 23 -9.07 24.06 -5.53
C LEU A 23 -8.17 23.31 -6.52
N ILE A 24 -6.85 23.39 -6.34
CA ILE A 24 -5.89 22.74 -7.25
C ILE A 24 -5.83 21.24 -7.01
N LEU A 25 -5.81 20.78 -5.75
CA LEU A 25 -5.75 19.34 -5.47
C LEU A 25 -6.91 18.56 -6.12
N PRO A 26 -8.21 18.89 -5.90
CA PRO A 26 -9.30 18.10 -6.46
C PRO A 26 -9.49 18.29 -7.97
N ILE A 27 -8.96 19.35 -8.58
CA ILE A 27 -9.02 19.54 -10.05
C ILE A 27 -7.87 18.82 -10.75
N PHE A 28 -6.67 18.82 -10.16
CA PHE A 28 -5.48 18.24 -10.77
C PHE A 28 -5.24 16.79 -10.34
N LEU A 29 -5.65 16.35 -9.14
CA LEU A 29 -5.53 14.95 -8.70
C LEU A 29 -6.30 13.98 -9.61
N PRO A 30 -7.59 14.19 -9.95
CA PRO A 30 -8.30 13.26 -10.80
C PRO A 30 -7.58 13.05 -12.15
N PRO A 31 -7.17 14.08 -12.90
CA PRO A 31 -6.44 13.90 -14.15
C PRO A 31 -5.00 13.39 -13.97
N LEU A 32 -4.25 13.80 -12.94
CA LEU A 32 -2.89 13.27 -12.70
C LEU A 32 -2.90 11.81 -12.23
N LEU A 33 -3.83 11.43 -11.36
CA LEU A 33 -4.03 10.04 -10.94
C LEU A 33 -4.49 9.19 -12.12
N PHE A 34 -5.40 9.71 -12.97
CA PHE A 34 -5.82 9.00 -14.16
C PHE A 34 -4.67 8.84 -15.16
N ALA A 35 -3.89 9.90 -15.42
CA ALA A 35 -2.73 9.85 -16.31
C ALA A 35 -1.60 8.93 -15.81
N THR A 36 -1.35 8.89 -14.49
CA THR A 36 -0.36 7.99 -13.89
C THR A 36 -0.85 6.55 -13.80
N ALA A 37 -2.13 6.33 -13.46
CA ALA A 37 -2.75 5.00 -13.47
C ALA A 37 -2.80 4.40 -14.88
N GLN A 38 -3.07 5.21 -15.91
CA GLN A 38 -3.11 4.72 -17.29
C GLN A 38 -1.74 4.25 -17.77
N LYS A 39 -0.67 4.99 -17.45
CA LYS A 39 0.70 4.65 -17.85
C LYS A 39 1.25 3.43 -17.13
N SER A 40 0.79 3.14 -15.91
CA SER A 40 1.43 2.13 -15.07
C SER A 40 0.98 0.68 -15.29
N SER A 41 -0.05 0.38 -16.08
CA SER A 41 -0.54 -1.02 -16.07
C SER A 41 -1.29 -1.53 -17.29
N TRP A 42 -2.09 -0.74 -18.01
CA TRP A 42 -3.17 -1.36 -18.80
C TRP A 42 -2.74 -2.39 -19.87
N ALA A 43 -1.62 -2.17 -20.55
CA ALA A 43 -1.08 -3.10 -21.55
C ALA A 43 -0.29 -4.28 -20.92
N VAL A 44 0.48 -4.02 -19.85
CA VAL A 44 1.31 -5.04 -19.18
C VAL A 44 0.48 -5.95 -18.28
N PHE A 45 -0.58 -5.42 -17.66
CA PHE A 45 -1.59 -6.18 -16.92
C PHE A 45 -2.21 -7.22 -17.86
N ARG A 46 -2.77 -6.84 -19.01
CA ARG A 46 -3.58 -7.77 -19.82
C ARG A 46 -2.80 -9.00 -20.32
N VAL A 47 -1.51 -8.85 -20.61
CA VAL A 47 -0.65 -9.95 -21.10
C VAL A 47 -0.16 -10.87 -19.97
N ARG A 48 0.02 -10.36 -18.74
CA ARG A 48 0.60 -11.11 -17.61
C ARG A 48 -0.28 -11.17 -16.36
N TRP A 49 -1.59 -10.94 -16.50
CA TRP A 49 -2.54 -10.87 -15.38
C TRP A 49 -2.50 -12.12 -14.51
N ARG A 50 -2.40 -13.31 -15.12
CA ARG A 50 -2.24 -14.57 -14.36
C ARG A 50 -1.01 -14.58 -13.48
N THR A 51 0.14 -14.11 -13.96
CA THR A 51 1.37 -14.06 -13.17
C THR A 51 1.28 -13.03 -12.05
N LEU A 52 0.71 -11.85 -12.31
CA LEU A 52 0.53 -10.81 -11.29
C LEU A 52 -0.44 -11.25 -10.19
N LEU A 53 -1.56 -11.89 -10.59
CA LEU A 53 -2.50 -12.49 -9.64
C LEU A 53 -1.85 -13.64 -8.86
N LEU A 54 -1.09 -14.51 -9.52
CA LEU A 54 -0.37 -15.59 -8.84
C LEU A 54 0.64 -15.06 -7.83
N MET A 55 1.42 -14.03 -8.19
CA MET A 55 2.38 -13.40 -7.27
C MET A 55 1.67 -12.73 -6.08
N ALA A 56 0.57 -12.01 -6.34
CA ALA A 56 -0.21 -11.38 -5.28
C ALA A 56 -0.84 -12.42 -4.34
N VAL A 57 -1.48 -13.46 -4.89
CA VAL A 57 -2.09 -14.53 -4.10
C VAL A 57 -1.04 -15.33 -3.35
N ALA A 58 0.08 -15.70 -4.00
CA ALA A 58 1.17 -16.43 -3.37
C ALA A 58 1.73 -15.63 -2.18
N LEU A 59 1.95 -14.32 -2.34
CA LEU A 59 2.45 -13.46 -1.27
C LEU A 59 1.46 -13.40 -0.08
N VAL A 60 0.15 -13.30 -0.36
CA VAL A 60 -0.90 -13.30 0.68
C VAL A 60 -0.98 -14.64 1.41
N VAL A 61 -0.89 -15.76 0.69
CA VAL A 61 -0.90 -17.10 1.28
C VAL A 61 0.32 -17.29 2.17
N VAL A 62 1.50 -16.88 1.71
CA VAL A 62 2.75 -16.99 2.49
C VAL A 62 2.66 -16.14 3.75
N SER A 63 2.23 -14.88 3.67
CA SER A 63 2.11 -14.02 4.85
C SER A 63 1.09 -14.56 5.86
N THR A 64 -0.05 -15.06 5.37
CA THR A 64 -1.08 -15.71 6.19
C THR A 64 -0.51 -16.94 6.90
N ALA A 65 0.22 -17.81 6.19
CA ALA A 65 0.82 -19.01 6.76
C ALA A 65 1.88 -18.69 7.82
N VAL A 66 2.72 -17.66 7.59
CA VAL A 66 3.72 -17.20 8.56
C VAL A 66 3.05 -16.70 9.84
N VAL A 67 2.02 -15.85 9.73
CA VAL A 67 1.31 -15.32 10.90
C VAL A 67 0.53 -16.42 11.63
N ALA A 68 -0.14 -17.30 10.89
CA ALA A 68 -0.86 -18.43 11.47
C ALA A 68 0.09 -19.39 12.20
N GLY A 69 1.24 -19.71 11.60
CA GLY A 69 2.28 -20.54 12.22
C GLY A 69 2.87 -19.89 13.46
N ALA A 70 3.15 -18.59 13.41
CA ALA A 70 3.61 -17.83 14.57
C ALA A 70 2.58 -17.84 15.71
N ALA A 71 1.29 -17.64 15.40
CA ALA A 71 0.20 -17.69 16.36
C ALA A 71 0.05 -19.10 16.98
N TRP A 72 0.19 -20.14 16.16
CA TRP A 72 0.12 -21.53 16.63
C TRP A 72 1.28 -21.89 17.58
N LEU A 73 2.48 -21.37 17.32
CA LEU A 73 3.63 -21.59 18.19
C LEU A 73 3.58 -20.77 19.50
N MET A 74 3.05 -19.54 19.44
CA MET A 74 2.95 -18.66 20.61
C MET A 74 1.78 -19.01 21.54
N ILE A 75 0.69 -19.58 21.00
CA ILE A 75 -0.53 -19.90 21.77
C ILE A 75 -0.70 -21.41 21.82
N PRO A 76 -0.13 -22.11 22.83
CA PRO A 76 -0.31 -23.55 22.97
C PRO A 76 -1.78 -23.90 23.20
N GLY A 77 -2.32 -24.79 22.36
CA GLY A 77 -3.73 -25.23 22.41
C GLY A 77 -4.69 -24.49 21.47
N ILE A 78 -4.21 -23.55 20.64
CA ILE A 78 -5.05 -22.92 19.63
C ILE A 78 -5.37 -23.90 18.48
N GLY A 79 -6.66 -24.01 18.14
CA GLY A 79 -7.09 -24.78 16.98
C GLY A 79 -6.56 -24.20 15.68
N ILE A 80 -6.13 -25.06 14.74
CA ILE A 80 -5.66 -24.67 13.40
C ILE A 80 -6.60 -23.68 12.69
N PRO A 81 -7.95 -23.83 12.76
CA PRO A 81 -8.86 -22.87 12.13
C PRO A 81 -8.73 -21.44 12.69
N ALA A 82 -8.51 -21.31 14.00
CA ALA A 82 -8.36 -20.01 14.66
C ALA A 82 -7.02 -19.35 14.31
N ALA A 83 -5.94 -20.12 14.20
CA ALA A 83 -4.64 -19.61 13.75
C ALA A 83 -4.68 -19.08 12.31
N ILE A 84 -5.35 -19.81 11.40
CA ILE A 84 -5.55 -19.37 10.00
C ILE A 84 -6.43 -18.12 9.95
N ALA A 85 -7.51 -18.06 10.74
CA ALA A 85 -8.38 -16.89 10.80
C ALA A 85 -7.61 -15.63 11.23
N LEU A 86 -6.73 -15.74 12.24
CA LEU A 86 -5.86 -14.64 12.66
C LEU A 86 -4.90 -14.20 11.54
N GLY A 87 -4.25 -15.15 10.86
CA GLY A 87 -3.39 -14.84 9.71
C GLY A 87 -4.14 -14.09 8.60
N ALA A 88 -5.37 -14.52 8.30
CA ALA A 88 -6.21 -13.90 7.28
C ALA A 88 -6.67 -12.49 7.68
N MET A 89 -6.97 -12.26 8.97
CA MET A 89 -7.29 -10.93 9.50
C MET A 89 -6.12 -9.96 9.34
N VAL A 90 -4.89 -10.40 9.60
CA VAL A 90 -3.68 -9.57 9.46
C VAL A 90 -3.38 -9.25 7.99
N ALA A 91 -3.50 -10.24 7.11
CA ALA A 91 -3.33 -10.05 5.67
C ALA A 91 -4.35 -9.06 5.10
N ARG A 92 -5.59 -9.09 5.61
CA ARG A 92 -6.61 -8.10 5.34
C ARG A 92 -6.37 -6.86 6.21
N ARG A 93 -5.29 -6.12 5.93
CA ARG A 93 -5.02 -4.83 6.59
C ARG A 93 -6.15 -3.84 6.29
N THR A 94 -7.19 -3.87 7.11
CA THR A 94 -8.31 -2.94 7.11
C THR A 94 -7.81 -1.65 7.75
N ARG A 95 -7.32 -0.74 6.90
CA ARG A 95 -7.13 0.65 7.28
C ARG A 95 -8.53 1.23 7.53
N ARG A 96 -9.02 1.16 8.76
CA ARG A 96 -10.12 1.99 9.24
C ARG A 96 -9.51 3.24 9.86
N GLY A 97 -9.99 4.41 9.41
CA GLY A 97 -9.80 5.72 10.01
C GLY A 97 -8.49 6.38 9.62
#